data_AF-A0A2K5EP63-F1
#
_entry.id   AF-A0A2K5EP63-F1
#
_cell.length_a   1.000
_cell.length_b   1.000
_cell.length_c   1.000
_cell.angle_alpha   90.00
_cell.angle_beta   90.00
_cell.angle_gamma   90.00
#
_symmetry.space_group_name_H-M   'P 1'
#
loop_
_entity.id
_entity.type
_entity.pdbx_description
1 polymer ?
#
loop_
_entity_poly.entity_id
_entity_poly.type
_entity_poly.pdbx_seq_one_letter_code
_entity_poly.pdbx_strand_id
1 'polypeptide(L)'
;MLLPKIVPSRMEENCQMKLSPSSLQGALKKRSAFEDLTNVSFEMTHETLYLAVKLVDLYLMKAVCRKDKLQLLGATAFMIAAKFEEPNAPCVDDFVYICDDNYQRDEVLKMEIHILHVLKFDINIPVAYHFLRRYAKCIHTSMKTLTLSRYICEMTLQEYDYVQEKASKLATASLLLALYMRNLGHWVPILEYYSDYKISELYTTVRRLNKLLTFTSYCNLKTVYNKYSHPVFFEVTKIPTLDMSKLEEILNYDCMAESPVF
;
A
#
# COMPACT_ATOMS: atom_id res chain seq x y z
N MET A 1 26.66 -4.12 13.62
CA MET A 1 26.45 -2.66 13.71
C MET A 1 25.07 -2.35 13.18
N LEU A 2 24.16 -1.86 14.01
CA LEU A 2 22.83 -1.40 13.59
C LEU A 2 22.99 -0.09 12.79
N LEU A 3 22.26 0.05 11.69
CA LEU A 3 22.21 1.30 10.94
C LEU A 3 21.65 2.42 11.84
N PRO A 4 22.22 3.64 11.84
CA PRO A 4 21.72 4.73 12.66
C PRO A 4 20.26 5.10 12.33
N LYS A 5 19.46 5.41 13.36
CA LYS A 5 18.08 5.95 13.23
C LYS A 5 18.13 7.38 12.67
N ILE A 6 18.30 7.53 11.35
CA ILE A 6 18.46 8.86 10.69
C ILE A 6 17.13 9.43 10.13
N VAL A 7 15.98 8.75 10.22
CA VAL A 7 14.84 9.00 9.30
C VAL A 7 13.52 8.96 10.07
N PRO A 8 12.42 9.54 9.52
CA PRO A 8 11.25 9.93 10.27
C PRO A 8 10.70 8.78 11.09
N SER A 9 10.69 8.98 12.40
CA SER A 9 9.90 8.16 13.30
C SER A 9 8.41 8.32 12.97
N ARG A 10 7.56 7.48 13.56
CA ARG A 10 6.09 7.63 13.66
C ARG A 10 5.60 9.09 13.84
N MET A 11 6.46 9.98 14.35
CA MET A 11 6.19 11.38 14.65
C MET A 11 6.01 12.33 13.45
N GLU A 12 6.46 11.99 12.24
CA GLU A 12 6.30 12.91 11.08
C GLU A 12 5.07 12.60 10.22
N GLU A 13 4.39 11.47 10.45
CA GLU A 13 3.12 11.15 9.79
C GLU A 13 1.96 11.88 10.46
N ASN A 14 1.77 13.16 10.11
CA ASN A 14 0.55 13.89 10.42
C ASN A 14 -0.46 13.75 9.28
N CYS A 15 -1.32 12.73 9.37
CA CYS A 15 -2.56 12.70 8.61
C CYS A 15 -3.73 12.59 9.60
N GLN A 16 -4.07 13.71 10.26
CA GLN A 16 -5.32 13.80 11.02
C GLN A 16 -6.45 14.19 10.06
N MET A 17 -7.13 13.20 9.50
CA MET A 17 -8.47 13.40 8.94
C MET A 17 -9.36 12.24 9.38
N LYS A 18 -10.24 12.51 10.36
CA LYS A 18 -11.31 11.60 10.78
C LYS A 18 -12.44 11.63 9.72
N LEU A 19 -12.87 10.45 9.29
CA LEU A 19 -13.94 10.28 8.30
C LEU A 19 -15.32 10.10 8.95
N SER A 20 -16.36 10.55 8.24
CA SER A 20 -17.76 10.19 8.50
C SER A 20 -18.13 8.89 7.73
N PRO A 21 -19.10 8.08 8.21
CA PRO A 21 -19.27 6.68 7.79
C PRO A 21 -19.94 6.46 6.43
N SER A 22 -20.32 7.51 5.71
CA SER A 22 -21.18 7.38 4.52
C SER A 22 -20.39 7.39 3.22
N SER A 23 -19.80 6.26 2.84
CA SER A 23 -19.54 5.93 1.41
C SER A 23 -19.00 4.51 1.22
N LEU A 24 -19.82 3.51 1.57
CA LEU A 24 -19.62 2.09 1.21
C LEU A 24 -19.51 1.85 -0.32
N GLN A 25 -19.79 2.87 -1.14
CA GLN A 25 -19.67 2.86 -2.60
C GLN A 25 -18.26 3.13 -3.14
N GLY A 26 -17.28 3.48 -2.30
CA GLY A 26 -15.90 3.78 -2.72
C GLY A 26 -15.05 2.55 -3.06
N ALA A 27 -15.23 1.45 -2.32
CA ALA A 27 -14.38 0.26 -2.45
C ALA A 27 -14.52 -0.43 -3.83
N LEU A 28 -15.75 -0.53 -4.35
CA LEU A 28 -16.06 -1.18 -5.64
C LEU A 28 -15.62 -0.38 -6.88
N LYS A 29 -15.33 0.92 -6.73
CA LYS A 29 -15.20 1.85 -7.85
C LYS A 29 -13.76 2.29 -8.17
N LYS A 30 -12.80 2.09 -7.26
CA LYS A 30 -11.35 2.20 -7.56
C LYS A 30 -10.87 1.11 -8.52
N ARG A 31 -11.66 0.04 -8.68
CA ARG A 31 -11.22 -1.29 -9.13
C ARG A 31 -10.87 -1.37 -10.61
N SER A 32 -11.64 -0.77 -11.53
CA SER A 32 -11.30 -0.85 -12.96
C SER A 32 -10.24 0.17 -13.38
N ALA A 33 -10.19 1.35 -12.75
CA ALA A 33 -9.28 2.42 -13.13
C ALA A 33 -7.80 2.04 -12.93
N PHE A 34 -7.47 1.36 -11.83
CA PHE A 34 -6.10 0.97 -11.51
C PHE A 34 -5.70 -0.39 -12.11
N GLU A 35 -6.67 -1.27 -12.40
CA GLU A 35 -6.40 -2.60 -12.98
C GLU A 35 -5.85 -2.48 -14.41
N ASP A 36 -6.35 -1.53 -15.19
CA ASP A 36 -5.81 -1.24 -16.53
C ASP A 36 -4.43 -0.58 -16.42
N LEU A 37 -4.25 0.42 -15.54
CA LEU A 37 -2.97 1.14 -15.40
C LEU A 37 -1.82 0.29 -14.84
N THR A 38 -2.12 -0.66 -13.95
CA THR A 38 -1.10 -1.55 -13.35
C THR A 38 -0.65 -2.66 -14.30
N ASN A 39 -1.49 -3.04 -15.27
CA ASN A 39 -1.19 -4.11 -16.22
C ASN A 39 -0.57 -3.60 -17.53
N VAL A 40 -0.81 -2.35 -17.94
CA VAL A 40 -0.71 -2.04 -19.38
C VAL A 40 0.68 -1.73 -19.93
N SER A 41 1.63 -1.02 -19.29
CA SER A 41 2.82 -0.64 -20.12
C SER A 41 4.02 0.05 -19.50
N PHE A 42 3.93 0.73 -18.36
CA PHE A 42 4.97 1.71 -18.03
C PHE A 42 6.16 1.23 -17.17
N GLU A 43 6.24 -0.05 -16.77
CA GLU A 43 7.29 -0.55 -15.85
C GLU A 43 7.54 0.39 -14.64
N MET A 44 6.50 1.07 -14.15
CA MET A 44 6.65 2.10 -13.12
C MET A 44 7.00 1.50 -11.77
N THR A 45 7.61 2.33 -10.93
CA THR A 45 7.92 1.95 -9.56
C THR A 45 6.65 1.68 -8.74
N HIS A 46 6.80 0.87 -7.70
CA HIS A 46 5.68 0.61 -6.79
C HIS A 46 5.31 1.86 -5.99
N GLU A 47 6.28 2.73 -5.72
CA GLU A 47 6.11 4.05 -5.12
C GLU A 47 5.05 4.87 -5.88
N THR A 48 5.18 4.96 -7.21
CA THR A 48 4.23 5.63 -8.10
C THR A 48 2.81 5.06 -7.95
N LEU A 49 2.65 3.74 -7.94
CA LEU A 49 1.34 3.10 -7.76
C LEU A 49 0.69 3.48 -6.41
N TYR A 50 1.46 3.39 -5.32
CA TYR A 50 0.93 3.69 -4.00
C TYR A 50 0.53 5.16 -3.87
N LEU A 51 1.34 6.06 -4.43
CA LEU A 51 1.05 7.49 -4.42
C LEU A 51 -0.21 7.79 -5.25
N ALA A 52 -0.34 7.19 -6.43
CA ALA A 52 -1.51 7.34 -7.29
C ALA A 52 -2.81 6.95 -6.57
N VAL A 53 -2.83 5.78 -5.91
CA VAL A 53 -3.98 5.33 -5.12
C VAL A 53 -4.28 6.31 -3.99
N LYS A 54 -3.24 6.79 -3.29
CA LYS A 54 -3.42 7.74 -2.18
C LYS A 54 -3.95 9.10 -2.64
N LEU A 55 -3.51 9.59 -3.81
CA LEU A 55 -4.03 10.80 -4.43
C LEU A 55 -5.52 10.68 -4.77
N VAL A 56 -5.95 9.56 -5.36
CA VAL A 56 -7.37 9.29 -5.62
C VAL A 56 -8.18 9.28 -4.33
N ASP A 57 -7.67 8.63 -3.29
CA ASP A 57 -8.35 8.54 -2.00
C ASP A 57 -8.54 9.91 -1.35
N LEU A 58 -7.46 10.68 -1.26
CA LEU A 58 -7.51 12.03 -0.69
C LEU A 58 -8.39 12.98 -1.51
N TYR A 59 -8.42 12.81 -2.83
CA TYR A 59 -9.31 13.56 -3.70
C TYR A 59 -10.78 13.21 -3.41
N LEU A 60 -11.13 11.92 -3.40
CA LEU A 60 -12.50 11.46 -3.16
C LEU A 60 -13.00 11.75 -1.74
N MET A 61 -12.09 11.97 -0.79
CA MET A 61 -12.43 12.46 0.55
C MET A 61 -12.85 13.93 0.58
N LYS A 62 -12.43 14.73 -0.41
CA LYS A 62 -12.64 16.19 -0.43
C LYS A 62 -13.58 16.65 -1.55
N ALA A 63 -13.74 15.85 -2.60
CA ALA A 63 -14.51 16.20 -3.80
C ALA A 63 -15.42 15.05 -4.24
N VAL A 64 -16.61 15.41 -4.73
CA VAL A 64 -17.54 14.45 -5.32
C VAL A 64 -17.14 14.19 -6.77
N CYS A 65 -16.88 12.92 -7.11
CA CYS A 65 -16.59 12.50 -8.47
C CYS A 65 -17.74 11.66 -9.03
N ARG A 66 -18.15 11.97 -10.26
CA ARG A 66 -19.13 11.15 -10.99
C ARG A 66 -18.50 9.83 -11.43
N LYS A 67 -19.32 8.78 -11.53
CA LYS A 67 -18.86 7.40 -11.83
C LYS A 67 -18.15 7.31 -13.18
N ASP A 68 -18.66 8.01 -14.18
CA ASP A 68 -18.12 8.09 -15.54
C ASP A 68 -16.77 8.80 -15.64
N LYS A 69 -16.37 9.55 -14.60
CA LYS A 69 -15.08 10.27 -14.55
C LYS A 69 -14.05 9.64 -13.61
N LEU A 70 -14.37 8.49 -12.99
CA LEU A 70 -13.47 7.85 -12.03
C LEU A 70 -12.21 7.24 -12.68
N GLN A 71 -12.33 6.68 -13.87
CA GLN A 71 -11.17 6.15 -14.58
C GLN A 71 -10.25 7.29 -15.07
N LEU A 72 -10.81 8.40 -15.55
CA LEU A 72 -10.06 9.63 -15.82
C LEU A 72 -9.33 10.14 -14.55
N LEU A 73 -10.01 10.17 -13.40
CA LEU A 73 -9.40 10.54 -12.11
C LEU A 73 -8.23 9.61 -11.76
N GLY A 74 -8.41 8.29 -11.90
CA GLY A 74 -7.36 7.30 -11.63
C GLY A 74 -6.15 7.44 -12.55
N ALA A 75 -6.37 7.55 -13.86
CA ALA A 75 -5.32 7.76 -14.85
C ALA A 75 -4.56 9.07 -14.61
N THR A 76 -5.28 10.16 -14.34
CA THR A 76 -4.66 11.46 -14.08
C THR A 76 -3.89 11.47 -12.76
N ALA A 77 -4.41 10.84 -11.70
CA ALA A 77 -3.71 10.70 -10.43
C ALA A 77 -2.42 9.86 -10.58
N PHE A 78 -2.45 8.83 -11.41
CA PHE A 78 -1.27 8.04 -11.74
C PHE A 78 -0.24 8.85 -12.53
N MET A 79 -0.67 9.68 -13.48
CA MET A 79 0.21 10.62 -14.18
C MET A 79 0.86 11.63 -13.22
N ILE A 80 0.11 12.19 -12.26
CA ILE A 80 0.66 13.10 -11.24
C ILE A 80 1.70 12.38 -10.38
N ALA A 81 1.40 11.16 -9.93
CA ALA A 81 2.34 10.36 -9.15
C ALA A 81 3.62 10.04 -9.96
N ALA A 82 3.48 9.69 -11.24
CA ALA A 82 4.60 9.44 -12.14
C ALA A 82 5.51 10.66 -12.27
N LYS A 83 4.94 11.86 -12.46
CA LYS A 83 5.70 13.12 -12.50
C LYS A 83 6.44 13.42 -11.18
N PHE A 84 5.99 12.86 -10.07
CA PHE A 84 6.56 13.12 -8.74
C PHE A 84 7.64 12.09 -8.34
N GLU A 85 7.41 10.81 -8.59
CA GLU A 85 8.29 9.71 -8.15
C GLU A 85 9.29 9.25 -9.22
N GLU A 86 8.94 9.35 -10.51
CA GLU A 86 9.80 8.79 -11.57
C GLU A 86 10.85 9.79 -12.06
N PRO A 87 12.10 9.34 -12.29
CA PRO A 87 13.11 10.18 -12.93
C PRO A 87 12.72 10.61 -14.35
N ASN A 88 12.03 9.71 -15.07
CA ASN A 88 11.61 9.90 -16.46
C ASN A 88 10.11 9.65 -16.56
N ALA A 89 9.31 10.64 -16.15
CA ALA A 89 7.86 10.55 -16.24
C ALA A 89 7.38 10.57 -17.71
N PRO A 90 6.43 9.71 -18.10
CA PRO A 90 5.82 9.76 -19.44
C PRO A 90 5.12 11.09 -19.69
N CYS A 91 5.04 11.50 -20.95
CA CYS A 91 4.33 12.72 -21.31
C CYS A 91 2.81 12.50 -21.30
N VAL A 92 2.05 13.59 -21.33
CA VAL A 92 0.58 13.51 -21.31
C VAL A 92 0.04 12.75 -22.53
N ASP A 93 0.68 12.86 -23.69
CA ASP A 93 0.27 12.15 -24.89
C ASP A 93 0.46 10.63 -24.77
N ASP A 94 1.54 10.18 -24.10
CA ASP A 94 1.76 8.75 -23.80
C ASP A 94 0.65 8.20 -22.91
N PHE A 95 0.22 8.99 -21.91
CA PHE A 95 -0.87 8.62 -21.01
C PHE A 95 -2.23 8.55 -21.71
N VAL A 96 -2.52 9.50 -22.60
CA VAL A 96 -3.74 9.50 -23.42
C VAL A 96 -3.77 8.26 -24.32
N TYR A 97 -2.65 7.98 -24.99
CA TYR A 97 -2.48 6.81 -25.86
C TYR A 97 -2.75 5.49 -25.12
N ILE A 98 -2.20 5.33 -23.92
CA ILE A 98 -2.37 4.12 -23.10
C ILE A 98 -3.78 3.94 -22.55
N CYS A 99 -4.54 5.03 -22.47
CA CYS A 99 -5.96 4.96 -22.13
C CYS A 99 -6.83 4.65 -23.38
N ASP A 100 -6.27 4.11 -24.46
CA ASP A 100 -6.95 3.82 -25.74
C ASP A 100 -7.72 5.03 -26.29
N ASP A 101 -7.16 6.24 -26.15
CA ASP A 101 -7.80 7.51 -26.53
C ASP A 101 -9.21 7.72 -25.94
N ASN A 102 -9.54 7.04 -24.83
CA ASN A 102 -10.81 7.19 -24.13
C ASN A 102 -11.01 8.61 -23.56
N TYR A 103 -9.94 9.39 -23.47
CA TYR A 103 -9.92 10.75 -22.93
C TYR A 103 -9.14 11.68 -23.83
N GLN A 104 -9.64 12.91 -23.98
CA GLN A 104 -8.90 13.95 -24.68
C GLN A 104 -7.81 14.55 -23.77
N ARG A 105 -6.70 15.00 -24.37
CA ARG A 105 -5.61 15.68 -23.65
C ARG A 105 -6.11 16.80 -22.73
N ASP A 106 -7.04 17.62 -23.21
CA ASP A 106 -7.63 18.72 -22.44
C ASP A 106 -8.42 18.24 -21.21
N GLU A 107 -9.05 17.06 -21.27
CA GLU A 107 -9.76 16.49 -20.12
C GLU A 107 -8.79 16.03 -19.04
N VAL A 108 -7.68 15.40 -19.44
CA VAL A 108 -6.61 14.98 -18.52
C VAL A 108 -5.98 16.19 -17.84
N LEU A 109 -5.65 17.25 -18.61
CA LEU A 109 -5.07 18.47 -18.05
C LEU A 109 -6.03 19.20 -17.10
N LYS A 110 -7.33 19.28 -17.44
CA LYS A 110 -8.35 19.87 -16.56
C LYS A 110 -8.49 19.07 -15.26
N MET A 111 -8.48 17.74 -15.35
CA MET A 111 -8.52 16.87 -14.18
C MET A 111 -7.26 17.04 -13.32
N GLU A 112 -6.08 17.18 -13.94
CA GLU A 112 -4.82 17.36 -13.22
C GLU A 112 -4.85 18.63 -12.37
N ILE A 113 -5.21 19.77 -12.99
CA ILE A 113 -5.36 21.05 -12.29
C ILE A 113 -6.36 20.92 -11.13
N HIS A 114 -7.49 20.23 -11.37
CA HIS A 114 -8.52 20.08 -10.35
C HIS A 114 -8.05 19.22 -9.16
N ILE A 115 -7.36 18.10 -9.41
CA ILE A 115 -6.78 17.26 -8.36
C ILE A 115 -5.81 18.08 -7.51
N LEU A 116 -4.87 18.79 -8.15
CA LEU A 116 -3.87 19.60 -7.45
C LEU A 116 -4.51 20.72 -6.63
N HIS A 117 -5.54 21.39 -7.14
CA HIS A 117 -6.30 22.39 -6.39
C HIS A 117 -7.02 21.80 -5.17
N VAL A 118 -7.74 20.69 -5.33
CA VAL A 118 -8.46 20.02 -4.23
C VAL A 118 -7.48 19.56 -3.13
N LEU A 119 -6.30 19.10 -3.53
CA LEU A 119 -5.24 18.69 -2.62
C LEU A 119 -4.37 19.86 -2.13
N LYS A 120 -4.61 21.09 -2.60
CA LYS A 120 -3.80 22.28 -2.27
C LYS A 120 -2.31 22.08 -2.56
N PHE A 121 -1.99 21.35 -3.63
CA PHE A 121 -0.63 20.93 -4.01
C PHE A 121 0.12 20.13 -2.94
N ASP A 122 -0.56 19.63 -1.90
CA ASP A 122 0.02 18.76 -0.89
C ASP A 122 0.04 17.31 -1.40
N ILE A 123 1.02 17.04 -2.28
CA ILE A 123 1.23 15.74 -2.93
C ILE A 123 2.44 14.98 -2.37
N ASN A 124 3.19 15.57 -1.44
CA ASN A 124 4.29 14.90 -0.73
C ASN A 124 3.74 14.00 0.38
N ILE A 125 3.03 12.94 -0.04
CA ILE A 125 2.25 12.10 0.85
C ILE A 125 3.07 10.86 1.22
N PRO A 126 3.26 10.56 2.51
CA PRO A 126 3.95 9.34 2.93
C PRO A 126 3.18 8.10 2.49
N VAL A 127 3.83 7.25 1.68
CA VAL A 127 3.28 5.96 1.24
C VAL A 127 3.92 4.78 1.95
N ALA A 128 3.12 3.73 2.20
CA ALA A 128 3.55 2.58 2.99
C ALA A 128 4.78 1.87 2.39
N TYR A 129 4.91 1.86 1.06
CA TYR A 129 6.01 1.18 0.40
C TYR A 129 7.39 1.79 0.70
N HIS A 130 7.49 3.11 0.90
CA HIS A 130 8.74 3.77 1.32
C HIS A 130 9.24 3.24 2.67
N PHE A 131 8.34 3.15 3.65
CA PHE A 131 8.64 2.57 4.97
C PHE A 131 8.99 1.09 4.89
N LEU A 132 8.25 0.34 4.08
CA LEU A 132 8.45 -1.10 3.92
C LEU A 132 9.86 -1.41 3.39
N ARG A 133 10.30 -0.72 2.33
CA ARG A 133 11.66 -0.87 1.78
C ARG A 133 12.72 -0.52 2.80
N ARG A 134 12.50 0.55 3.57
CA ARG A 134 13.41 1.00 4.62
C ARG A 134 13.55 -0.08 5.71
N TYR A 135 12.44 -0.55 6.27
CA TYR A 135 12.46 -1.54 7.35
C TYR A 135 13.09 -2.85 6.88
N ALA A 136 12.72 -3.32 5.69
CA ALA A 136 13.31 -4.50 5.07
C ALA A 136 14.85 -4.40 4.94
N LYS A 137 15.38 -3.21 4.61
CA LYS A 137 16.82 -2.96 4.57
C LYS A 137 17.46 -3.02 5.96
N CYS A 138 16.80 -2.47 6.98
CA CYS A 138 17.26 -2.46 8.37
C CYS A 138 17.37 -3.86 8.99
N ILE A 139 16.45 -4.77 8.65
CA ILE A 139 16.45 -6.17 9.13
C ILE A 139 17.11 -7.14 8.14
N HIS A 140 17.78 -6.64 7.09
CA HIS A 140 18.49 -7.44 6.09
C HIS A 140 17.65 -8.58 5.48
N THR A 141 16.35 -8.34 5.21
CA THR A 141 15.48 -9.37 4.67
C THR A 141 15.86 -9.82 3.27
N SER A 142 15.66 -11.11 2.99
CA SER A 142 15.76 -11.65 1.62
C SER A 142 14.77 -10.96 0.67
N MET A 143 15.11 -10.91 -0.62
CA MET A 143 14.22 -10.38 -1.67
C MET A 143 12.86 -11.10 -1.70
N LYS A 144 12.83 -12.40 -1.39
CA LYS A 144 11.57 -13.16 -1.31
C LYS A 144 10.67 -12.68 -0.17
N THR A 145 11.25 -12.39 1.00
CA THR A 145 10.49 -11.86 2.16
C THR A 145 10.02 -10.43 1.89
N LEU A 146 10.88 -9.59 1.29
CA LEU A 146 10.51 -8.25 0.87
C LEU A 146 9.33 -8.30 -0.13
N THR A 147 9.42 -9.14 -1.16
CA THR A 147 8.35 -9.30 -2.15
C THR A 147 7.05 -9.85 -1.54
N LEU A 148 7.13 -10.76 -0.57
CA LEU A 148 5.95 -11.21 0.18
C LEU A 148 5.34 -10.06 0.97
N SER A 149 6.13 -9.30 1.72
CA SER A 149 5.62 -8.14 2.47
C SER A 149 5.00 -7.09 1.56
N ARG A 150 5.58 -6.88 0.36
CA ARG A 150 5.06 -5.98 -0.67
C ARG A 150 3.71 -6.47 -1.18
N TYR A 151 3.58 -7.76 -1.48
CA TYR A 151 2.30 -8.36 -1.86
C TYR A 151 1.22 -8.09 -0.83
N ILE A 152 1.49 -8.40 0.45
CA ILE A 152 0.55 -8.17 1.56
C ILE A 152 0.15 -6.69 1.66
N CYS A 153 1.12 -5.79 1.50
CA CYS A 153 0.89 -4.36 1.55
C CYS A 153 0.07 -3.88 0.33
N GLU A 154 0.34 -4.38 -0.87
CA GLU A 154 -0.34 -3.98 -2.11
C GLU A 154 -1.80 -4.45 -2.11
N MET A 155 -2.09 -5.60 -1.48
CA MET A 155 -3.46 -6.05 -1.25
C MET A 155 -4.31 -5.04 -0.47
N THR A 156 -3.70 -4.22 0.40
CA THR A 156 -4.44 -3.21 1.17
C THR A 156 -4.95 -2.05 0.32
N LEU A 157 -4.34 -1.79 -0.84
CA LEU A 157 -4.73 -0.68 -1.73
C LEU A 157 -6.14 -0.88 -2.32
N GLN A 158 -6.58 -2.14 -2.44
CA GLN A 158 -7.89 -2.51 -2.96
C GLN A 158 -9.02 -2.32 -1.93
N GLU A 159 -8.67 -2.18 -0.65
CA GLU A 159 -9.58 -2.25 0.48
C GLU A 159 -9.72 -0.89 1.17
N TYR A 160 -10.96 -0.39 1.24
CA TYR A 160 -11.22 0.94 1.79
C TYR A 160 -10.90 1.03 3.29
N ASP A 161 -11.02 -0.08 4.02
CA ASP A 161 -10.84 -0.10 5.48
C ASP A 161 -9.39 0.17 5.91
N TYR A 162 -8.42 0.18 4.98
CA TYR A 162 -7.02 0.47 5.27
C TYR A 162 -6.60 1.89 4.88
N VAL A 163 -7.47 2.66 4.22
CA VAL A 163 -7.16 4.03 3.74
C VAL A 163 -6.78 4.96 4.89
N GLN A 164 -7.38 4.76 6.06
CA GLN A 164 -7.17 5.55 7.29
C GLN A 164 -5.97 5.09 8.13
N GLU A 165 -5.44 3.90 7.87
CA GLU A 165 -4.28 3.43 8.62
C GLU A 165 -3.04 4.23 8.22
N LYS A 166 -2.16 4.45 9.19
CA LYS A 166 -0.86 5.09 8.96
C LYS A 166 -0.01 4.26 8.01
N ALA A 167 0.67 4.91 7.06
CA ALA A 167 1.50 4.24 6.06
C ALA A 167 2.62 3.41 6.71
N SER A 168 3.30 3.98 7.71
CA SER A 168 4.31 3.30 8.53
C SER A 168 3.76 2.08 9.27
N LYS A 169 2.53 2.16 9.81
CA LYS A 169 1.87 1.06 10.49
C LYS A 169 1.51 -0.08 9.55
N LEU A 170 0.95 0.24 8.38
CA LEU A 170 0.68 -0.75 7.32
C LEU A 170 1.96 -1.45 6.87
N ALA A 171 3.01 -0.69 6.60
CA ALA A 171 4.31 -1.22 6.20
C ALA A 171 4.88 -2.20 7.24
N THR A 172 4.85 -1.80 8.51
CA THR A 172 5.35 -2.62 9.63
C THR A 172 4.51 -3.87 9.80
N ALA A 173 3.17 -3.76 9.79
CA ALA A 173 2.27 -4.90 9.92
C ALA A 173 2.40 -5.89 8.76
N SER A 174 2.54 -5.41 7.51
CA SER A 174 2.75 -6.26 6.33
C SER A 174 4.09 -7.00 6.40
N LEU A 175 5.15 -6.32 6.84
CA LEU A 175 6.47 -6.95 7.02
C LEU A 175 6.46 -7.95 8.17
N LEU A 176 5.84 -7.62 9.29
CA LEU A 176 5.67 -8.50 10.44
C LEU A 176 4.94 -9.80 10.06
N LEU A 177 3.81 -9.68 9.35
CA LEU A 177 3.07 -10.86 8.87
C LEU A 177 3.93 -11.72 7.92
N ALA A 178 4.65 -11.10 7.00
CA ALA A 178 5.56 -11.82 6.09
C ALA A 178 6.69 -12.54 6.83
N LEU A 179 7.23 -11.96 7.92
CA LEU A 179 8.23 -12.62 8.76
C LEU A 179 7.65 -13.86 9.45
N TYR A 180 6.45 -13.77 10.03
CA TYR A 180 5.79 -14.92 10.65
C TYR A 180 5.46 -16.02 9.65
N MET A 181 4.90 -15.68 8.48
CA MET A 181 4.64 -16.65 7.39
C MET A 181 5.91 -17.38 6.91
N ARG A 182 7.08 -16.74 7.08
CA ARG A 182 8.38 -17.28 6.68
C ARG A 182 9.15 -17.95 7.82
N ASN A 183 8.61 -18.02 9.04
CA ASN A 183 9.29 -18.46 10.26
C ASN A 183 10.55 -17.65 10.58
N LEU A 184 10.50 -16.33 10.38
CA LEU A 184 11.60 -15.37 10.58
C LEU A 184 11.33 -14.43 11.78
N GLY A 185 10.63 -14.91 12.80
CA GLY A 185 10.23 -14.11 13.98
C GLY A 185 11.40 -13.50 14.78
N HIS A 186 12.61 -14.04 14.65
CA HIS A 186 13.79 -13.50 15.34
C HIS A 186 14.17 -12.06 14.92
N TRP A 187 13.67 -11.55 13.78
CA TRP A 187 13.88 -10.17 13.34
C TRP A 187 12.91 -9.17 13.98
N VAL A 188 11.86 -9.63 14.66
CA VAL A 188 10.80 -8.78 15.19
C VAL A 188 11.31 -7.73 16.18
N PRO A 189 12.21 -8.02 17.14
CA PRO A 189 12.74 -6.99 18.04
C PRO A 189 13.47 -5.85 17.30
N ILE A 190 14.15 -6.18 16.20
CA ILE A 190 14.85 -5.18 15.37
C ILE A 190 13.83 -4.37 14.58
N LEU A 191 12.77 -5.01 14.06
CA LEU A 191 11.67 -4.32 13.39
C LEU A 191 10.96 -3.35 14.35
N GLU A 192 10.66 -3.75 15.58
CA GLU A 192 10.08 -2.86 16.61
C GLU A 192 10.99 -1.66 16.86
N TYR A 193 12.30 -1.89 17.00
CA TYR A 193 13.26 -0.82 17.23
C TYR A 193 13.24 0.23 16.13
N TYR A 194 13.22 -0.16 14.85
CA TYR A 194 13.24 0.81 13.74
C TYR A 194 11.88 1.41 13.38
N SER A 195 10.79 0.70 13.65
CA SER A 195 9.43 1.15 13.32
C SER A 195 8.77 1.98 14.42
N ASP A 196 9.27 1.88 15.66
CA ASP A 196 8.67 2.46 16.87
C ASP A 196 7.22 1.98 17.11
N TYR A 197 6.87 0.80 16.58
CA TYR A 197 5.60 0.12 16.82
C TYR A 197 5.81 -1.13 17.65
N LYS A 198 4.98 -1.27 18.68
CA LYS A 198 4.88 -2.52 19.44
C LYS A 198 3.98 -3.54 18.76
N ILE A 199 4.23 -4.82 18.98
CA ILE A 199 3.40 -5.89 18.41
C ILE A 199 1.96 -5.75 18.88
N SER A 200 1.75 -5.35 20.13
CA SER A 200 0.44 -5.01 20.69
C SER A 200 -0.31 -3.93 19.90
N GLU A 201 0.37 -2.91 19.37
CA GLU A 201 -0.24 -1.87 18.53
C GLU A 201 -0.56 -2.36 17.10
N LEU A 202 0.17 -3.38 16.62
CA LEU A 202 0.03 -3.97 15.29
C LEU A 202 -0.93 -5.15 15.25
N TYR A 203 -1.24 -5.75 16.40
CA TYR A 203 -2.04 -6.95 16.58
C TYR A 203 -3.30 -6.96 15.70
N THR A 204 -4.15 -5.93 15.83
CA THR A 204 -5.40 -5.82 15.07
C THR A 204 -5.16 -5.71 13.57
N THR A 205 -4.14 -4.96 13.15
CA THR A 205 -3.81 -4.77 11.73
C THR A 205 -3.29 -6.07 11.12
N VAL A 206 -2.37 -6.77 11.78
CA VAL A 206 -1.81 -8.06 11.32
C VAL A 206 -2.91 -9.11 11.15
N ARG A 207 -3.84 -9.20 12.11
CA ARG A 207 -5.00 -10.11 12.04
C ARG A 207 -5.89 -9.80 10.83
N ARG A 208 -6.18 -8.52 10.59
CA ARG A 208 -6.99 -8.08 9.44
C ARG A 208 -6.28 -8.41 8.13
N LEU A 209 -4.97 -8.19 8.04
CA LEU A 209 -4.16 -8.54 6.87
C LEU A 209 -4.18 -10.05 6.60
N ASN A 210 -4.00 -10.89 7.62
CA ASN A 210 -4.04 -12.34 7.42
C ASN A 210 -5.40 -12.82 6.93
N LYS A 211 -6.50 -12.26 7.47
CA LYS A 211 -7.86 -12.52 6.96
C LYS A 211 -8.01 -12.10 5.50
N LEU A 212 -7.54 -10.90 5.15
CA LEU A 212 -7.57 -10.39 3.78
C LEU A 212 -6.96 -11.40 2.80
N LEU A 213 -5.75 -11.89 3.09
CA LEU A 213 -5.06 -12.88 2.24
C LEU A 213 -5.86 -14.17 2.07
N THR A 214 -6.44 -14.69 3.15
CA THR A 214 -7.23 -15.93 3.12
C THR A 214 -8.50 -15.76 2.29
N PHE A 215 -9.20 -14.61 2.39
CA PHE A 215 -10.41 -14.36 1.58
C PHE A 215 -10.12 -14.07 0.11
N THR A 216 -9.00 -13.39 -0.19
CA THR A 216 -8.63 -13.06 -1.58
C THR A 216 -8.45 -14.30 -2.45
N SER A 217 -7.96 -15.42 -1.90
CA SER A 217 -7.89 -16.70 -2.63
C SER A 217 -9.25 -17.16 -3.18
N TYR A 218 -10.36 -16.65 -2.65
CA TYR A 218 -11.73 -17.00 -3.05
C TYR A 218 -12.46 -15.90 -3.82
N CYS A 219 -11.90 -14.68 -3.94
CA CYS A 219 -12.56 -13.55 -4.58
C CYS A 219 -12.10 -13.32 -6.03
N ASN A 220 -12.94 -12.65 -6.81
CA ASN A 220 -12.70 -12.36 -8.24
C ASN A 220 -11.55 -11.37 -8.51
N LEU A 221 -10.92 -10.80 -7.48
CA LEU A 221 -9.85 -9.81 -7.60
C LEU A 221 -8.50 -10.51 -7.77
N LYS A 222 -8.22 -10.95 -9.00
CA LYS A 222 -7.03 -11.75 -9.30
C LYS A 222 -5.82 -10.95 -9.75
N THR A 223 -5.90 -9.65 -10.04
CA THR A 223 -4.76 -8.94 -10.67
C THR A 223 -3.51 -8.88 -9.80
N VAL A 224 -3.60 -8.38 -8.57
CA VAL A 224 -2.46 -8.36 -7.65
C VAL A 224 -2.02 -9.80 -7.33
N TYR A 225 -2.97 -10.71 -7.09
CA TYR A 225 -2.64 -12.13 -6.87
C TYR A 225 -1.87 -12.74 -8.06
N ASN A 226 -2.31 -12.52 -9.29
CA ASN A 226 -1.70 -13.06 -10.51
C ASN A 226 -0.31 -12.46 -10.73
N LYS A 227 -0.15 -11.14 -10.54
CA LYS A 227 1.14 -10.44 -10.57
C LYS A 227 2.15 -11.12 -9.66
N TYR A 228 1.80 -11.30 -8.38
CA TYR A 228 2.71 -11.90 -7.39
C TYR A 228 2.80 -13.43 -7.46
N SER A 229 1.96 -14.08 -8.27
CA SER A 229 2.07 -15.50 -8.60
C SER A 229 3.11 -15.77 -9.68
N HIS A 230 3.55 -14.75 -10.42
CA HIS A 230 4.55 -14.89 -11.47
C HIS A 230 5.96 -15.21 -10.89
N PRO A 231 6.79 -16.02 -11.57
CA PRO A 231 8.13 -16.39 -11.10
C PRO A 231 9.07 -15.22 -10.79
N VAL A 232 8.96 -14.11 -11.52
CA VAL A 232 9.71 -12.86 -11.26
C VAL A 232 9.46 -12.33 -9.85
N PHE A 233 8.27 -12.59 -9.29
CA PHE A 233 7.90 -12.22 -7.93
C PHE A 233 8.05 -13.38 -6.93
N PHE A 234 8.90 -14.37 -7.25
CA PHE A 234 9.19 -15.55 -6.41
C PHE A 234 7.97 -16.40 -6.06
N GLU A 235 6.87 -16.24 -6.81
CA GLU A 235 5.60 -16.93 -6.61
C GLU A 235 5.14 -16.86 -5.14
N VAL A 236 5.28 -15.67 -4.52
CA VAL A 236 5.06 -15.48 -3.07
C VAL A 236 3.62 -15.80 -2.65
N THR A 237 2.67 -15.80 -3.58
CA THR A 237 1.28 -16.23 -3.34
C THR A 237 1.14 -17.71 -3.01
N LYS A 238 2.12 -18.56 -3.38
CA LYS A 238 2.15 -19.99 -3.01
C LYS A 238 2.57 -20.21 -1.55
N ILE A 239 3.05 -19.17 -0.86
CA ILE A 239 3.39 -19.27 0.56
C ILE A 239 2.08 -19.32 1.34
N PRO A 240 1.83 -20.37 2.14
CA PRO A 240 0.55 -20.53 2.83
C PRO A 240 0.35 -19.39 3.83
N THR A 241 -0.89 -18.92 3.95
CA THR A 241 -1.31 -18.03 5.03
C THR A 241 -1.25 -18.76 6.37
N LEU A 242 -1.18 -18.00 7.46
CA LEU A 242 -1.17 -18.59 8.79
C LEU A 242 -2.60 -18.93 9.21
N ASP A 243 -2.79 -20.13 9.75
CA ASP A 243 -4.03 -20.47 10.44
C ASP A 243 -4.28 -19.43 11.54
N MET A 244 -5.54 -19.00 11.67
CA MET A 244 -5.87 -17.93 12.62
C MET A 244 -5.41 -18.29 14.03
N SER A 245 -5.62 -19.53 14.48
CA SER A 245 -5.20 -20.00 15.80
C SER A 245 -3.68 -19.91 16.01
N LYS A 246 -2.88 -20.32 15.01
CA LYS A 246 -1.41 -20.22 15.08
C LYS A 246 -0.93 -18.77 15.13
N LEU A 247 -1.58 -17.90 14.35
CA LEU A 247 -1.27 -16.47 14.37
C LEU A 247 -1.57 -15.86 15.75
N GLU A 248 -2.68 -16.24 16.38
CA GLU A 248 -3.02 -15.80 17.74
C GLU A 248 -2.00 -16.27 18.77
N GLU A 249 -1.57 -17.52 18.70
CA GLU A 249 -0.54 -18.06 19.59
C GLU A 249 0.77 -17.28 19.50
N ILE A 250 1.24 -17.02 18.27
CA ILE A 250 2.47 -16.25 18.02
C ILE A 250 2.32 -14.82 18.56
N LEU A 251 1.23 -14.13 18.18
CA LEU A 251 1.01 -12.75 18.59
C LEU A 251 0.86 -12.60 20.10
N ASN A 252 0.15 -13.53 20.76
CA ASN A 252 -0.03 -13.50 22.21
C ASN A 252 1.27 -13.81 22.95
N TYR A 253 2.06 -14.78 22.47
CA TYR A 253 3.38 -15.08 23.04
C TYR A 253 4.30 -13.86 22.97
N ASP A 254 4.40 -13.23 21.80
CA ASP A 254 5.27 -12.07 21.61
C ASP A 254 4.76 -10.84 22.40
N CYS A 255 3.44 -10.62 22.47
CA CYS A 255 2.86 -9.56 23.31
C CYS A 255 3.13 -9.80 24.81
N MET A 256 3.15 -11.06 25.26
CA MET A 256 3.41 -11.38 26.67
C MET A 256 4.90 -11.31 27.03
N ALA A 257 5.79 -11.63 26.09
CA ALA A 257 7.23 -11.46 26.24
C ALA A 257 7.66 -9.98 26.36
N GLU A 258 6.78 -9.02 26.06
CA GLU A 258 6.97 -7.58 26.31
C GLU A 258 6.79 -7.18 27.80
N SER A 259 6.32 -8.08 28.66
CA SER A 259 6.14 -7.79 30.10
C SER A 259 7.51 -7.74 30.79
N PRO A 260 7.87 -6.66 31.51
CA PRO A 260 9.13 -6.62 32.23
C PRO A 260 9.12 -7.71 33.30
N VAL A 261 10.12 -8.60 33.25
CA VAL A 261 10.50 -9.40 34.41
C VAL A 261 10.97 -8.39 35.46
N PHE A 262 10.13 -8.15 36.47
CA PHE A 262 10.46 -7.33 37.64
C PHE A 262 11.62 -7.94 38.43
#